data_AF-A0A9Q8UVG7-F1
#
_entry.id   AF-A0A9Q8UVG7-F1
#
_cell.length_a   1.000
_cell.length_b   1.000
_cell.length_c   1.000
_cell.angle_alpha   90.00
_cell.angle_beta   90.00
_cell.angle_gamma   90.00
#
_symmetry.space_group_name_H-M   'P 1'
#
loop_
_entity.id
_entity.type
_entity.pdbx_description
1 polymer ?
#
loop_
_entity_poly.entity_id
_entity_poly.type
_entity_poly.pdbx_seq_one_letter_code
_entity_poly.pdbx_strand_id
1 'polypeptide(L)'
;MAGPPRSTMNLTELQSSLDSLYRHDEVFDPDVDDFIPRDSKVAIQHGQRQRPRTYWRAQCSMRGLSDQGTIQDMQARLRSRKQDADASLRQAQSKIEKIDVPNQAWKLVDQRLETEKKASQQTHKKHASISRVIAKTSSTQDFDITGDWTISSKLQDHPACPQNHTMTMTIMFDLDCPPIINKRGNVFPQYWARFDFGIVRGVMRMSKNKPWALEGPVREDIQRQGWVYRWRGHGITNDAQDSEKKLYRIIFSPDGKEMYGKFSSAETSLVSFSGRKAESGMAKAREEGSQADWDAFRKPALRR
;
A
#
# COMPACT_ATOMS: atom_id res chain seq x y z
N MET A 1 27.80 2.85 33.54
CA MET A 1 28.63 1.91 32.75
C MET A 1 27.98 1.74 31.39
N ALA A 2 28.64 2.19 30.32
CA ALA A 2 28.15 2.03 28.97
C ALA A 2 28.42 0.58 28.52
N GLY A 3 27.36 -0.13 28.11
CA GLY A 3 27.50 -1.48 27.58
C GLY A 3 28.30 -1.48 26.26
N PRO A 4 28.99 -2.57 25.93
CA PRO A 4 29.75 -2.65 24.69
C PRO A 4 28.82 -2.50 23.47
N PRO A 5 29.28 -1.82 22.40
CA PRO A 5 28.48 -1.66 21.19
C PRO A 5 28.21 -3.04 20.57
N ARG A 6 26.92 -3.34 20.35
CA ARG A 6 26.51 -4.51 19.59
C ARG A 6 26.94 -4.31 18.14
N SER A 7 27.95 -5.04 17.71
CA SER A 7 28.38 -5.10 16.31
C SER A 7 27.28 -5.78 15.49
N THR A 8 26.54 -4.99 14.72
CA THR A 8 25.62 -5.48 13.70
C THR A 8 26.42 -5.71 12.43
N MET A 9 26.77 -6.96 12.11
CA MET A 9 27.34 -7.31 10.81
C MET A 9 26.36 -6.92 9.70
N ASN A 10 26.88 -6.30 8.64
CA ASN A 10 26.07 -5.89 7.50
C ASN A 10 25.71 -7.13 6.65
N LEU A 11 24.50 -7.15 6.07
CA LEU A 11 23.99 -8.24 5.25
C LEU A 11 24.92 -8.56 4.05
N THR A 12 25.62 -7.54 3.54
CA THR A 12 26.62 -7.68 2.47
C THR A 12 27.90 -8.40 2.93
N GLU A 13 28.33 -8.24 4.18
CA GLU A 13 29.47 -8.97 4.74
C GLU A 13 29.13 -10.46 4.96
N LEU A 14 27.87 -10.75 5.35
CA LEU A 14 27.36 -12.11 5.47
C LEU A 14 27.28 -12.81 4.10
N GLN A 15 26.82 -12.12 3.05
CA GLN A 15 26.79 -12.66 1.69
C GLN A 15 28.20 -12.94 1.15
N SER A 16 29.14 -12.02 1.34
CA SER A 16 30.55 -12.23 0.98
C SER A 16 31.17 -13.42 1.74
N SER A 17 30.79 -13.61 3.01
CA SER A 17 31.23 -14.75 3.83
C SER A 17 30.62 -16.09 3.40
N LEU A 18 29.38 -16.08 2.89
CA LEU A 18 28.71 -17.26 2.35
C LEU A 18 29.26 -17.66 0.98
N ASP A 19 29.52 -16.69 0.11
CA ASP A 19 30.16 -16.94 -1.20
C ASP A 19 31.59 -17.46 -1.03
N SER A 20 32.25 -17.17 0.09
CA SER A 20 33.54 -17.78 0.46
C SER A 20 33.47 -19.29 0.74
N LEU A 21 32.29 -19.86 1.01
CA LEU A 21 32.12 -21.27 1.35
C LEU A 21 31.88 -22.17 0.12
N TYR A 22 31.72 -21.58 -1.07
CA TYR A 22 31.58 -22.29 -2.34
C TYR A 22 32.69 -21.88 -3.31
N ARG A 23 33.41 -22.86 -3.84
CA ARG A 23 34.37 -22.67 -4.95
C ARG A 23 34.25 -23.85 -5.90
N HIS A 24 34.27 -23.59 -7.20
CA HIS A 24 34.17 -24.65 -8.23
C HIS A 24 32.98 -25.60 -8.01
N ASP A 25 31.82 -25.06 -7.62
CA ASP A 25 30.58 -25.82 -7.33
C ASP A 25 30.68 -26.83 -6.17
N GLU A 26 31.70 -26.70 -5.31
CA GLU A 26 31.94 -27.58 -4.18
C GLU A 26 31.93 -26.77 -2.87
N VAL A 27 31.42 -27.39 -1.80
CA VAL A 27 31.32 -26.79 -0.46
C VAL A 27 32.65 -26.95 0.28
N PHE A 28 33.01 -25.97 1.11
CA PHE A 28 34.12 -26.11 2.06
C PHE A 28 33.96 -27.35 2.95
N ASP A 29 34.94 -28.26 2.93
CA ASP A 29 34.96 -29.44 3.79
C ASP A 29 35.95 -29.19 4.94
N PRO A 30 35.49 -29.03 6.20
CA PRO A 30 36.35 -28.75 7.33
C PRO A 30 37.25 -29.94 7.71
N ASP A 31 36.91 -31.15 7.27
CA ASP A 31 37.57 -32.42 7.62
C ASP A 31 38.23 -33.05 6.39
N VAL A 32 38.70 -32.21 5.46
CA VAL A 32 39.39 -32.62 4.21
C VAL A 32 40.52 -33.61 4.45
N ASP A 33 41.19 -33.58 5.61
CA ASP A 33 42.30 -34.46 5.96
C ASP A 33 41.88 -35.92 6.16
N ASP A 34 40.62 -36.17 6.55
CA ASP A 34 40.09 -37.53 6.71
C ASP A 34 39.93 -38.26 5.36
N PHE A 35 39.90 -37.48 4.28
CA PHE A 35 39.78 -37.99 2.90
C PHE A 35 41.13 -38.08 2.18
N ILE A 36 42.23 -37.65 2.80
CA ILE A 36 43.56 -37.74 2.20
C ILE A 36 44.20 -39.06 2.64
N PRO A 37 44.50 -40.00 1.71
CA PRO A 37 45.19 -41.23 2.07
C PRO A 37 46.53 -40.94 2.76
N ARG A 38 46.77 -41.56 3.91
CA ARG A 38 48.04 -41.43 4.66
C ARG A 38 49.21 -42.02 3.89
N ASP A 39 48.98 -43.16 3.24
CA ASP A 39 49.94 -43.81 2.37
C ASP A 39 49.38 -43.90 0.94
N SER A 40 50.19 -43.45 -0.03
CA SER A 40 49.88 -43.57 -1.45
C SER A 40 49.75 -45.03 -1.92
N LYS A 41 50.24 -45.98 -1.13
CA LYS A 41 50.25 -47.42 -1.44
C LYS A 41 49.07 -48.21 -0.84
N VAL A 42 48.27 -47.63 0.06
CA VAL A 42 47.16 -48.34 0.76
C VAL A 42 45.79 -47.92 0.23
N ALA A 43 45.74 -47.26 -0.93
CA ALA A 43 44.52 -46.69 -1.50
C ALA A 43 43.63 -47.74 -2.17
N ILE A 44 43.05 -48.66 -1.40
CA ILE A 44 41.72 -49.29 -1.53
C ILE A 44 41.52 -50.06 -0.21
N GLN A 45 41.13 -49.39 0.87
CA GLN A 45 40.41 -50.05 1.96
C GLN A 45 38.97 -49.55 1.96
N HIS A 46 38.06 -50.50 2.04
CA HIS A 46 36.65 -50.43 1.71
C HIS A 46 35.94 -49.17 2.24
N GLY A 47 35.39 -48.36 1.32
CA GLY A 47 34.33 -47.39 1.62
C GLY A 47 34.64 -45.92 1.34
N GLN A 48 35.91 -45.51 1.18
CA GLN A 48 36.20 -44.12 0.81
C GLN A 48 35.95 -43.90 -0.69
N ARG A 49 34.83 -43.24 -1.01
CA ARG A 49 34.54 -42.76 -2.36
C ARG A 49 35.66 -41.82 -2.79
N GLN A 50 36.30 -42.10 -3.93
CA GLN A 50 37.26 -41.16 -4.50
C GLN A 50 36.54 -39.83 -4.79
N ARG A 51 37.06 -38.74 -4.22
CA ARG A 51 36.54 -37.40 -4.45
C ARG A 51 36.99 -36.89 -5.83
N PRO A 52 36.13 -36.20 -6.58
CA PRO A 52 36.46 -35.69 -7.90
C PRO A 52 37.56 -34.63 -7.83
N ARG A 53 38.19 -34.32 -8.98
CA ARG A 53 39.23 -33.29 -9.06
C ARG A 53 38.71 -31.89 -8.67
N THR A 54 37.45 -31.59 -8.99
CA THR A 54 36.77 -30.32 -8.64
C THR A 54 36.78 -30.08 -7.14
N TYR A 55 36.45 -31.12 -6.36
CA TYR A 55 36.50 -31.08 -4.89
C TYR A 55 37.89 -30.67 -4.38
N TRP A 56 38.96 -31.35 -4.79
CA TRP A 56 40.32 -31.02 -4.32
C TRP A 56 40.74 -29.61 -4.71
N ARG A 57 40.38 -29.19 -5.93
CA ARG A 57 40.63 -27.84 -6.44
C ARG A 57 39.93 -26.79 -5.57
N ALA A 58 38.67 -27.02 -5.24
CA ALA A 58 37.88 -26.17 -4.35
C ALA A 58 38.51 -26.07 -2.95
N GLN A 59 38.89 -27.21 -2.36
CA GLN A 59 39.49 -27.22 -1.02
C GLN A 59 40.83 -26.49 -0.96
N CYS A 60 41.66 -26.56 -2.01
CA CYS A 60 42.87 -25.75 -2.13
C CYS A 60 42.54 -24.25 -2.27
N SER A 61 41.63 -23.90 -3.18
CA SER A 61 41.26 -22.50 -3.46
C SER A 61 40.69 -21.81 -2.21
N MET A 62 39.77 -22.45 -1.49
CA MET A 62 39.16 -21.91 -0.25
C MET A 62 40.19 -21.71 0.88
N ARG A 63 41.32 -22.43 0.86
CA ARG A 63 42.41 -22.32 1.84
C ARG A 63 43.57 -21.45 1.36
N GLY A 64 43.43 -20.77 0.22
CA GLY A 64 44.49 -19.93 -0.36
C GLY A 64 45.71 -20.71 -0.86
N LEU A 65 45.56 -22.01 -1.12
CA LEU A 65 46.60 -22.85 -1.73
C LEU A 65 46.44 -22.83 -3.27
N SER A 66 47.53 -23.07 -4.00
CA SER A 66 47.46 -23.24 -5.45
C SER A 66 46.48 -24.36 -5.82
N ASP A 67 45.64 -24.11 -6.83
CA ASP A 67 44.57 -25.00 -7.30
C ASP A 67 44.96 -25.79 -8.58
N GLN A 68 46.21 -25.63 -9.04
CA GLN A 68 46.72 -26.28 -10.25
C GLN A 68 47.44 -27.60 -9.95
N GLY A 69 47.62 -28.46 -10.97
CA GLY A 69 48.37 -29.72 -10.85
C GLY A 69 47.50 -30.97 -10.68
N THR A 70 48.13 -32.09 -10.35
CA THR A 70 47.46 -33.39 -10.18
C THR A 70 46.73 -33.48 -8.83
N ILE A 71 45.84 -34.47 -8.67
CA ILE A 71 45.16 -34.71 -7.37
C ILE A 71 46.19 -34.97 -6.26
N GLN A 72 47.26 -35.70 -6.55
CA GLN A 72 48.32 -35.98 -5.57
C GLN A 72 49.04 -34.71 -5.12
N ASP A 73 49.30 -33.77 -6.03
CA ASP A 73 49.93 -32.49 -5.69
C ASP A 73 49.04 -31.64 -4.78
N MET A 74 47.74 -31.58 -5.07
CA MET A 74 46.76 -30.87 -4.25
C MET A 74 46.62 -31.50 -2.87
N GLN A 75 46.55 -32.83 -2.78
CA GLN A 75 46.53 -33.57 -1.52
C GLN A 75 47.80 -33.33 -0.71
N ALA A 76 48.98 -33.34 -1.32
CA ALA A 76 50.24 -33.07 -0.64
C ALA A 76 50.29 -31.66 -0.06
N ARG A 77 49.82 -30.65 -0.82
CA ARG A 77 49.71 -29.27 -0.33
C ARG A 77 48.76 -29.17 0.86
N LEU A 78 47.58 -29.80 0.75
CA LEU A 78 46.61 -29.84 1.84
C LEU A 78 47.20 -30.50 3.10
N ARG A 79 48.00 -31.56 2.99
CA ARG A 79 48.71 -32.14 4.15
C ARG A 79 49.73 -31.20 4.76
N SER A 80 50.47 -30.47 3.92
CA SER A 80 51.55 -29.58 4.36
C SER A 80 51.08 -28.24 4.94
N ARG A 81 49.77 -27.96 4.92
CA ARG A 81 49.23 -26.67 5.34
C ARG A 81 49.36 -26.48 6.86
N LYS A 82 49.56 -25.23 7.28
CA LYS A 82 49.49 -24.86 8.71
C LYS A 82 48.04 -24.94 9.18
N GLN A 83 47.75 -25.83 10.11
CA GLN A 83 46.41 -26.02 10.68
C GLN A 83 45.82 -24.74 11.31
N ASP A 84 46.67 -23.78 11.67
CA ASP A 84 46.26 -22.50 12.28
C ASP A 84 45.31 -21.67 11.39
N ALA A 85 45.45 -21.75 10.06
CA ALA A 85 44.55 -21.04 9.14
C ALA A 85 43.13 -21.65 9.14
N ASP A 86 43.03 -22.97 9.27
CA ASP A 86 41.75 -23.68 9.32
C ASP A 86 41.02 -23.45 10.65
N ALA A 87 41.75 -23.21 11.74
CA ALA A 87 41.17 -22.85 13.03
C ALA A 87 40.38 -21.53 12.94
N SER A 88 40.86 -20.55 12.18
CA SER A 88 40.14 -19.29 11.95
C SER A 88 38.83 -19.49 11.19
N LEU A 89 38.84 -20.34 10.15
CA LEU A 89 37.63 -20.67 9.38
C LEU A 89 36.61 -21.46 10.21
N ARG A 90 37.06 -22.42 11.04
CA ARG A 90 36.18 -23.13 12.00
C ARG A 90 35.55 -22.17 13.02
N GLN A 91 36.32 -21.19 13.49
CA GLN A 91 35.79 -20.16 14.40
C GLN A 91 34.78 -19.25 13.71
N ALA A 92 34.99 -18.91 12.43
CA ALA A 92 34.03 -18.14 11.63
C ALA A 92 32.73 -18.94 11.39
N GLN A 93 32.84 -20.22 11.01
CA GLN A 93 31.67 -21.12 10.88
C GLN A 93 30.89 -21.25 12.18
N SER A 94 31.57 -21.47 13.31
CA SER A 94 30.90 -21.54 14.62
C SER A 94 30.21 -20.22 15.01
N LYS A 95 30.78 -19.07 14.61
CA LYS A 95 30.14 -17.77 14.82
C LYS A 95 28.88 -17.63 13.95
N ILE A 96 28.92 -18.07 12.69
CA ILE A 96 27.75 -18.04 11.79
C ILE A 96 26.65 -18.97 12.30
N GLU A 97 26.98 -20.18 12.75
CA GLU A 97 26.01 -21.14 13.29
C GLU A 97 25.38 -20.67 14.61
N LYS A 98 26.12 -19.88 15.41
CA LYS A 98 25.61 -19.25 16.64
C LYS A 98 24.86 -17.95 16.39
N ILE A 99 24.97 -17.36 15.19
CA ILE A 99 24.07 -16.30 14.76
C ILE A 99 22.74 -16.98 14.47
N ASP A 100 21.93 -17.13 15.52
CA ASP A 100 20.52 -17.55 15.49
C ASP A 100 19.65 -16.46 14.82
N VAL A 101 20.03 -16.08 13.61
CA VAL A 101 19.20 -15.38 12.65
C VAL A 101 18.69 -16.51 11.76
N PRO A 102 17.49 -17.06 12.05
CA PRO A 102 16.32 -16.23 11.82
C PRO A 102 15.03 -16.59 12.61
N ASN A 103 15.06 -17.10 13.84
CA ASN A 103 13.77 -17.41 14.51
C ASN A 103 12.97 -16.14 14.89
N GLN A 104 13.65 -15.03 15.25
CA GLN A 104 12.94 -13.76 15.54
C GLN A 104 12.55 -12.99 14.27
N ALA A 105 13.38 -13.00 13.23
CA ALA A 105 13.09 -12.31 11.99
C ALA A 105 11.90 -12.93 11.26
N TRP A 106 11.84 -14.27 11.16
CA TRP A 106 10.68 -14.95 10.58
C TRP A 106 9.41 -14.72 11.41
N LYS A 107 9.50 -14.73 12.75
CA LYS A 107 8.35 -14.37 13.62
C LYS A 107 7.81 -12.97 13.34
N LEU A 108 8.67 -11.99 13.09
CA LEU A 108 8.25 -10.63 12.74
C LEU A 108 7.60 -10.57 11.35
N VAL A 109 8.13 -11.31 10.37
CA VAL A 109 7.54 -11.41 9.03
C VAL A 109 6.16 -12.07 9.10
N ASP A 110 6.03 -13.19 9.83
CA ASP A 110 4.75 -13.89 10.02
C ASP A 110 3.74 -13.00 10.75
N GLN A 111 4.17 -12.27 11.77
CA GLN A 111 3.31 -11.34 12.49
C GLN A 111 2.80 -10.22 11.57
N ARG A 112 3.66 -9.70 10.69
CA ARG A 112 3.27 -8.68 9.71
C ARG A 112 2.30 -9.24 8.66
N LEU A 113 2.55 -10.45 8.16
CA LEU A 113 1.67 -11.09 7.19
C LEU A 113 0.27 -11.34 7.78
N GLU A 114 0.20 -11.76 9.05
CA GLU A 114 -1.06 -11.96 9.75
C GLU A 114 -1.81 -10.66 10.05
N THR A 115 -1.10 -9.57 10.37
CA THR A 115 -1.76 -8.25 10.54
C THR A 115 -2.30 -7.71 9.22
N GLU A 116 -1.57 -7.87 8.11
CA GLU A 116 -2.01 -7.49 6.77
C GLU A 116 -3.22 -8.32 6.30
N LYS A 117 -3.21 -9.65 6.54
CA LYS A 117 -4.37 -10.52 6.29
C LYS A 117 -5.60 -10.07 7.08
N LYS A 118 -5.45 -9.81 8.38
CA LYS A 118 -6.56 -9.35 9.24
C LYS A 118 -7.12 -8.00 8.77
N ALA A 119 -6.25 -7.07 8.38
CA ALA A 119 -6.66 -5.79 7.81
C ALA A 119 -7.47 -5.98 6.52
N SER A 120 -6.99 -6.84 5.61
CA SER A 120 -7.65 -7.15 4.33
C SER A 120 -8.98 -7.86 4.51
N GLN A 121 -9.09 -8.79 5.46
CA GLN A 121 -10.37 -9.43 5.79
C GLN A 121 -11.35 -8.43 6.40
N GLN A 122 -10.88 -7.46 7.20
CA GLN A 122 -11.71 -6.43 7.78
C GLN A 122 -12.23 -5.46 6.71
N THR A 123 -11.41 -5.06 5.74
CA THR A 123 -11.87 -4.24 4.61
C THR A 123 -12.89 -5.03 3.77
N HIS A 124 -12.64 -6.29 3.43
CA HIS A 124 -13.62 -7.11 2.70
C HIS A 124 -14.95 -7.24 3.42
N LYS A 125 -14.95 -7.49 4.74
CA LYS A 125 -16.18 -7.54 5.55
C LYS A 125 -16.92 -6.21 5.54
N LYS A 126 -16.20 -5.08 5.57
CA LYS A 126 -16.80 -3.74 5.43
C LYS A 126 -17.44 -3.55 4.05
N HIS A 127 -16.71 -3.84 2.96
CA HIS A 127 -17.26 -3.77 1.60
C HIS A 127 -18.49 -4.65 1.40
N ALA A 128 -18.48 -5.88 1.94
CA ALA A 128 -19.63 -6.78 1.86
C ALA A 128 -20.84 -6.27 2.67
N SER A 129 -20.60 -5.57 3.79
CA SER A 129 -21.66 -4.93 4.58
C SER A 129 -22.25 -3.73 3.82
N ILE A 130 -21.39 -2.86 3.28
CA ILE A 130 -21.79 -1.71 2.46
C ILE A 130 -22.59 -2.20 1.26
N SER A 131 -22.11 -3.22 0.54
CA SER A 131 -22.79 -3.80 -0.62
C SER A 131 -24.17 -4.34 -0.28
N ARG A 132 -24.33 -5.00 0.89
CA ARG A 132 -25.65 -5.46 1.37
C ARG A 132 -26.58 -4.30 1.71
N VAL A 133 -26.06 -3.22 2.32
CA VAL A 133 -26.84 -2.01 2.58
C VAL A 133 -27.28 -1.39 1.26
N ILE A 134 -26.37 -1.24 0.29
CA ILE A 134 -26.66 -0.72 -1.05
C ILE A 134 -27.72 -1.57 -1.75
N ALA A 135 -27.60 -2.90 -1.73
CA ALA A 135 -28.57 -3.83 -2.31
C ALA A 135 -29.95 -3.70 -1.63
N LYS A 136 -29.97 -3.50 -0.30
CA LYS A 136 -31.22 -3.29 0.44
C LYS A 136 -31.86 -1.93 0.14
N THR A 137 -31.08 -0.85 0.04
CA THR A 137 -31.61 0.48 -0.33
C THR A 137 -32.05 0.56 -1.79
N SER A 138 -31.41 -0.16 -2.70
CA SER A 138 -31.82 -0.22 -4.11
C SER A 138 -33.11 -1.03 -4.34
N SER A 139 -33.50 -1.87 -3.39
CA SER A 139 -34.79 -2.57 -3.40
C SER A 139 -35.99 -1.66 -3.02
N THR A 140 -35.75 -0.52 -2.37
CA THR A 140 -36.77 0.51 -2.12
C THR A 140 -36.63 1.58 -3.20
N GLN A 141 -37.47 1.46 -4.23
CA GLN A 141 -37.23 1.91 -5.61
C GLN A 141 -37.20 3.43 -5.87
N ASP A 142 -37.34 4.29 -4.86
CA ASP A 142 -37.77 5.68 -5.12
C ASP A 142 -36.70 6.77 -4.93
N PHE A 143 -35.55 6.50 -4.29
CA PHE A 143 -34.57 7.56 -3.98
C PHE A 143 -33.12 7.13 -4.24
N ASP A 144 -32.66 7.36 -5.47
CA ASP A 144 -31.27 7.18 -5.89
C ASP A 144 -30.67 8.51 -6.37
N ILE A 145 -29.62 8.97 -5.68
CA ILE A 145 -28.90 10.19 -6.01
C ILE A 145 -27.66 9.95 -6.90
N THR A 146 -27.28 8.69 -7.12
CA THR A 146 -26.10 8.36 -7.94
C THR A 146 -26.33 8.61 -9.42
N GLY A 147 -25.26 8.83 -10.18
CA GLY A 147 -25.30 9.08 -11.62
C GLY A 147 -24.82 10.47 -12.01
N ASP A 148 -25.03 10.81 -13.28
CA ASP A 148 -24.61 12.07 -13.88
C ASP A 148 -25.67 13.16 -13.67
N TRP A 149 -25.22 14.37 -13.40
CA TRP A 149 -26.03 15.55 -13.15
C TRP A 149 -25.56 16.72 -14.00
N THR A 150 -26.52 17.41 -14.61
CA THR A 150 -26.29 18.70 -15.25
C THR A 150 -26.56 19.81 -14.23
N ILE A 151 -25.62 20.75 -14.10
CA ILE A 151 -25.63 21.79 -13.09
C ILE A 151 -25.95 23.14 -13.74
N SER A 152 -26.79 23.92 -13.08
CA SER A 152 -27.09 25.31 -13.43
C SER A 152 -26.69 26.22 -12.29
N SER A 153 -25.89 27.24 -12.59
CA SER A 153 -25.34 28.15 -11.58
C SER A 153 -24.96 29.48 -12.22
N LYS A 154 -25.01 30.57 -11.43
CA LYS A 154 -24.49 31.89 -11.85
C LYS A 154 -22.98 31.89 -12.15
N LEU A 155 -22.27 30.82 -11.82
CA LEU A 155 -20.87 30.65 -12.21
C LEU A 155 -20.69 30.60 -13.74
N GLN A 156 -21.74 30.30 -14.50
CA GLN A 156 -21.68 30.23 -15.97
C GLN A 156 -21.47 31.63 -16.59
N ASP A 157 -21.87 32.67 -15.85
CA ASP A 157 -21.73 34.07 -16.24
C ASP A 157 -20.35 34.63 -15.84
N HIS A 158 -19.50 33.82 -15.17
CA HIS A 158 -18.17 34.25 -14.76
C HIS A 158 -17.25 34.41 -15.98
N PRO A 159 -16.47 35.50 -16.11
CA PRO A 159 -15.63 35.75 -17.30
C PRO A 159 -14.60 34.66 -17.61
N ALA A 160 -14.16 33.94 -16.57
CA ALA A 160 -13.22 32.82 -16.71
C ALA A 160 -13.90 31.47 -16.98
N CYS A 161 -15.24 31.39 -16.96
CA CYS A 161 -15.94 30.17 -17.33
C CYS A 161 -15.89 30.02 -18.86
N PRO A 162 -15.46 28.87 -19.41
CA PRO A 162 -15.41 28.68 -20.85
C PRO A 162 -16.81 28.87 -21.47
N GLN A 163 -16.86 29.52 -22.64
CA GLN A 163 -18.11 29.68 -23.38
C GLN A 163 -18.70 28.31 -23.73
N ASN A 164 -20.01 28.16 -23.55
CA ASN A 164 -20.75 26.91 -23.77
C ASN A 164 -20.32 25.74 -22.86
N HIS A 165 -19.61 26.01 -21.76
CA HIS A 165 -19.28 24.97 -20.79
C HIS A 165 -20.55 24.45 -20.12
N THR A 166 -20.76 23.13 -20.18
CA THR A 166 -21.83 22.49 -19.43
C THR A 166 -21.29 22.05 -18.08
N MET A 167 -21.78 22.66 -17.01
CA MET A 167 -21.38 22.26 -15.66
C MET A 167 -21.96 20.89 -15.32
N THR A 168 -21.13 20.03 -14.74
CA THR A 168 -21.50 18.64 -14.49
C THR A 168 -21.12 18.20 -13.08
N MET A 169 -21.84 17.20 -12.59
CA MET A 169 -21.49 16.48 -11.37
C MET A 169 -21.86 15.01 -11.51
N THR A 170 -20.96 14.10 -11.15
CA THR A 170 -21.22 12.66 -11.15
C THR A 170 -21.14 12.16 -9.72
N ILE A 171 -22.26 11.68 -9.18
CA ILE A 171 -22.37 11.17 -7.81
C ILE A 171 -22.24 9.65 -7.81
N MET A 172 -21.39 9.12 -6.94
CA MET A 172 -21.04 7.71 -6.83
C MET A 172 -21.04 7.29 -5.35
N PHE A 173 -21.02 5.98 -5.07
CA PHE A 173 -20.79 5.50 -3.71
C PHE A 173 -19.33 5.68 -3.32
N ASP A 174 -19.07 6.17 -2.10
CA ASP A 174 -17.71 6.17 -1.53
C ASP A 174 -17.52 4.81 -0.81
N LEU A 175 -16.94 3.84 -1.52
CA LEU A 175 -16.71 2.50 -0.99
C LEU A 175 -15.47 2.43 -0.08
N ASP A 176 -14.53 3.34 -0.28
CA ASP A 176 -13.32 3.48 0.53
C ASP A 176 -13.62 4.10 1.90
N CYS A 177 -14.66 4.93 2.00
CA CYS A 177 -15.05 5.54 3.27
C CYS A 177 -16.00 4.62 4.06
N PRO A 178 -15.67 4.26 5.32
CA PRO A 178 -16.55 3.45 6.14
C PRO A 178 -17.91 4.15 6.31
N PRO A 179 -19.03 3.42 6.25
CA PRO A 179 -20.34 4.05 6.34
C PRO A 179 -20.53 4.68 7.72
N ILE A 180 -21.35 5.73 7.78
CA ILE A 180 -21.64 6.39 9.05
C ILE A 180 -22.68 5.55 9.79
N ILE A 181 -22.32 5.05 10.97
CA ILE A 181 -23.25 4.34 11.85
C ILE A 181 -23.73 5.32 12.92
N ASN A 182 -25.04 5.51 13.06
CA ASN A 182 -25.59 6.35 14.12
C ASN A 182 -25.66 5.59 15.47
N LYS A 183 -26.03 6.30 16.55
CA LYS A 183 -26.18 5.69 17.89
C LYS A 183 -27.23 4.56 17.95
N ARG A 184 -28.14 4.48 16.97
CA ARG A 184 -29.18 3.45 16.85
C ARG A 184 -28.74 2.27 15.97
N GLY A 185 -27.50 2.24 15.49
CA GLY A 185 -27.00 1.19 14.60
C GLY A 185 -27.42 1.33 13.14
N ASN A 186 -28.11 2.41 12.76
CA ASN A 186 -28.47 2.65 11.36
C ASN A 186 -27.22 3.02 10.57
N VAL A 187 -27.04 2.35 9.44
CA VAL A 187 -25.91 2.54 8.53
C VAL A 187 -26.31 3.52 7.44
N PHE A 188 -25.55 4.61 7.29
CA PHE A 188 -25.72 5.60 6.25
C PHE A 188 -24.55 5.52 5.26
N PRO A 189 -24.83 5.27 3.97
CA PRO A 189 -23.78 5.28 2.96
C PRO A 189 -23.18 6.69 2.85
N GLN A 190 -21.88 6.73 2.55
CA GLN A 190 -21.20 7.94 2.12
C GLN A 190 -21.17 7.97 0.59
N TYR A 191 -21.21 9.17 0.04
CA TYR A 191 -21.17 9.38 -1.40
C TYR A 191 -19.97 10.24 -1.74
N TRP A 192 -19.51 10.00 -2.94
CA TRP A 192 -18.47 10.72 -3.60
C TRP A 192 -19.08 11.46 -4.78
N ALA A 193 -18.62 12.67 -5.10
CA ALA A 193 -19.00 13.31 -6.35
C ALA A 193 -17.79 13.91 -7.05
N ARG A 194 -17.62 13.66 -8.35
CA ARG A 194 -16.72 14.46 -9.20
C ARG A 194 -17.54 15.61 -9.77
N PHE A 195 -17.00 16.82 -9.79
CA PHE A 195 -17.71 17.97 -10.33
C PHE A 195 -16.81 18.84 -11.18
N ASP A 196 -17.43 19.50 -12.15
CA ASP A 196 -16.83 20.52 -12.99
C ASP A 196 -17.82 21.68 -13.13
N PHE A 197 -17.55 22.78 -12.43
CA PHE A 197 -18.33 24.02 -12.48
C PHE A 197 -17.72 25.06 -13.44
N GLY A 198 -16.86 24.63 -14.37
CA GLY A 198 -16.19 25.45 -15.38
C GLY A 198 -14.97 26.20 -14.86
N ILE A 199 -15.14 26.92 -13.75
CA ILE A 199 -14.06 27.69 -13.11
C ILE A 199 -13.40 26.94 -11.95
N VAL A 200 -14.10 25.95 -11.39
CA VAL A 200 -13.61 25.09 -10.32
C VAL A 200 -14.00 23.67 -10.65
N ARG A 201 -13.03 22.77 -10.60
CA ARG A 201 -13.21 21.33 -10.78
C ARG A 201 -12.68 20.61 -9.57
N GLY A 202 -13.29 19.49 -9.21
CA GLY A 202 -12.83 18.75 -8.05
C GLY A 202 -13.70 17.59 -7.65
N VAL A 203 -13.60 17.27 -6.37
CA VAL A 203 -14.24 16.12 -5.74
C VAL A 203 -14.94 16.55 -4.47
N MET A 204 -16.12 15.98 -4.22
CA MET A 204 -16.91 16.19 -3.01
C MET A 204 -17.07 14.87 -2.25
N ARG A 205 -17.04 14.96 -0.93
CA ARG A 205 -17.47 13.89 -0.04
C ARG A 205 -18.75 14.30 0.64
N MET A 206 -19.78 13.48 0.50
CA MET A 206 -21.14 13.76 0.92
C MET A 206 -21.60 12.70 1.91
N SER A 207 -22.33 13.13 2.93
CA SER A 207 -22.92 12.21 3.91
C SER A 207 -24.28 12.69 4.38
N LYS A 208 -25.14 11.72 4.69
CA LYS A 208 -26.44 12.03 5.28
C LYS A 208 -26.21 12.50 6.71
N ASN A 209 -26.78 13.66 7.02
CA ASN A 209 -26.37 14.49 8.14
C ASN A 209 -26.38 13.76 9.50
N LYS A 210 -25.43 14.12 10.39
CA LYS A 210 -25.62 14.03 11.83
C LYS A 210 -26.17 15.38 12.30
N PRO A 211 -27.34 15.44 12.96
CA PRO A 211 -28.07 16.69 13.23
C PRO A 211 -27.31 17.76 14.05
N TRP A 212 -26.16 17.44 14.66
CA TRP A 212 -25.38 18.35 15.49
C TRP A 212 -24.23 19.08 14.78
N ALA A 213 -23.94 18.76 13.51
CA ALA A 213 -22.80 19.33 12.79
C ALA A 213 -23.09 20.70 12.11
N LEU A 214 -24.32 21.21 12.23
CA LEU A 214 -24.70 22.51 11.69
C LEU A 214 -25.17 23.40 12.84
N GLU A 215 -24.48 24.52 13.05
CA GLU A 215 -24.92 25.56 13.98
C GLU A 215 -26.17 26.25 13.39
N GLY A 216 -27.31 26.14 14.09
CA GLY A 216 -28.53 26.90 13.79
C GLY A 216 -29.81 26.05 13.65
N PRO A 217 -31.00 26.65 13.84
CA PRO A 217 -32.28 25.97 13.68
C PRO A 217 -32.51 25.61 12.19
N VAL A 218 -32.68 24.32 11.91
CA VAL A 218 -32.97 23.80 10.57
C VAL A 218 -34.40 23.26 10.56
N ARG A 219 -35.24 23.74 9.63
CA ARG A 219 -36.61 23.20 9.41
C ARG A 219 -36.57 21.68 9.20
N GLU A 220 -37.51 20.95 9.80
CA GLU A 220 -37.53 19.48 9.84
C GLU A 220 -37.68 18.81 8.46
N ASP A 221 -38.42 19.42 7.55
CA ASP A 221 -38.56 19.01 6.15
C ASP A 221 -37.20 18.97 5.43
N ILE A 222 -36.41 20.02 5.62
CA ILE A 222 -35.08 20.18 5.06
C ILE A 222 -34.09 19.18 5.71
N GLN A 223 -34.28 18.81 6.99
CA GLN A 223 -33.40 17.83 7.68
C GLN A 223 -33.42 16.43 7.05
N ARG A 224 -34.54 15.99 6.46
CA ARG A 224 -34.67 14.63 5.92
C ARG A 224 -33.96 14.44 4.58
N GLN A 225 -33.89 15.50 3.77
CA GLN A 225 -33.38 15.48 2.39
C GLN A 225 -32.02 16.18 2.23
N GLY A 226 -31.51 16.80 3.29
CA GLY A 226 -30.23 17.48 3.30
C GLY A 226 -29.04 16.54 3.44
N TRP A 227 -28.08 16.69 2.53
CA TRP A 227 -26.76 16.07 2.60
C TRP A 227 -25.73 17.14 2.91
N VAL A 228 -24.82 16.80 3.80
CA VAL A 228 -23.69 17.66 4.12
C VAL A 228 -22.51 17.22 3.29
N TYR A 229 -21.78 18.19 2.73
CA TYR A 229 -20.61 17.90 1.95
C TYR A 229 -19.45 18.84 2.24
N ARG A 230 -18.26 18.32 1.97
CA ARG A 230 -17.00 19.07 1.84
C ARG A 230 -16.40 18.76 0.49
N TRP A 231 -15.56 19.65 -0.02
CA TRP A 231 -14.94 19.47 -1.32
C TRP A 231 -13.45 19.80 -1.30
N ARG A 232 -12.74 19.24 -2.27
CA ARG A 232 -11.38 19.61 -2.65
C ARG A 232 -11.34 19.76 -4.16
N GLY A 233 -10.53 20.68 -4.68
CA GLY A 233 -10.53 20.98 -6.11
C GLY A 233 -9.41 21.91 -6.53
N HIS A 234 -9.43 22.27 -7.80
CA HIS A 234 -8.56 23.27 -8.40
C HIS A 234 -9.44 24.37 -9.00
N GLY A 235 -9.06 25.62 -8.74
CA GLY A 235 -9.66 26.79 -9.36
C GLY A 235 -8.96 27.19 -10.65
N ILE A 236 -9.19 28.43 -11.07
CA ILE A 236 -8.67 28.99 -12.34
C ILE A 236 -7.13 29.02 -12.34
N THR A 237 -6.51 29.33 -11.21
CA THR A 237 -5.04 29.38 -11.08
C THR A 237 -4.41 27.99 -10.98
N ASN A 238 -5.23 26.93 -11.00
CA ASN A 238 -4.83 25.55 -10.71
C ASN A 238 -4.22 25.35 -9.31
N ASP A 239 -4.41 26.32 -8.40
CA ASP A 239 -4.07 26.16 -7.00
C ASP A 239 -5.04 25.20 -6.32
N ALA A 240 -4.49 24.27 -5.54
CA ALA A 240 -5.28 23.36 -4.73
C ALA A 240 -6.13 24.14 -3.74
N GLN A 241 -7.41 23.78 -3.63
CA GLN A 241 -8.38 24.36 -2.73
C GLN A 241 -9.13 23.28 -1.99
N ASP A 242 -9.56 23.61 -0.79
CA ASP A 242 -10.33 22.71 0.04
C ASP A 242 -11.33 23.51 0.89
N SER A 243 -12.40 22.82 1.27
CA SER A 243 -13.38 23.32 2.21
C SER A 243 -13.31 22.56 3.54
N GLU A 244 -12.13 22.11 4.00
CA GLU A 244 -12.06 21.24 5.18
C GLU A 244 -12.70 21.85 6.43
N LYS A 245 -12.61 23.18 6.56
CA LYS A 245 -13.22 23.95 7.66
C LYS A 245 -14.68 24.36 7.40
N LYS A 246 -15.17 24.27 6.17
CA LYS A 246 -16.48 24.79 5.76
C LYS A 246 -17.32 23.67 5.15
N LEU A 247 -18.40 23.34 5.84
CA LEU A 247 -19.38 22.37 5.36
C LEU A 247 -20.48 23.09 4.58
N TYR A 248 -20.87 22.48 3.46
CA TYR A 248 -21.98 22.94 2.64
C TYR A 248 -23.11 21.92 2.69
N ARG A 249 -24.25 22.33 2.14
CA ARG A 249 -25.44 21.51 2.06
C ARG A 249 -25.93 21.42 0.63
N ILE A 250 -26.33 20.21 0.27
CA ILE A 250 -27.11 19.96 -0.93
C ILE A 250 -28.41 19.25 -0.53
N ILE A 251 -29.51 19.60 -1.19
CA ILE A 251 -30.84 19.07 -0.93
C ILE A 251 -31.30 18.42 -2.22
N PHE A 252 -31.78 17.19 -2.14
CA PHE A 252 -32.37 16.49 -3.28
C PHE A 252 -33.89 16.53 -3.20
N SER A 253 -34.54 16.62 -4.35
CA SER A 253 -35.98 16.45 -4.47
C SER A 253 -36.42 15.06 -3.98
N PRO A 254 -37.67 14.88 -3.54
CA PRO A 254 -38.17 13.60 -3.06
C PRO A 254 -38.00 12.44 -4.07
N ASP A 255 -38.04 12.73 -5.36
CA ASP A 255 -37.89 11.77 -6.47
C ASP A 255 -36.42 11.54 -6.91
N GLY A 256 -35.47 12.23 -6.28
CA GLY A 256 -34.04 12.12 -6.60
C GLY A 256 -33.65 12.62 -7.99
N LYS A 257 -34.51 13.40 -8.67
CA LYS A 257 -34.23 13.91 -10.02
C LYS A 257 -33.69 15.34 -10.05
N GLU A 258 -33.89 16.10 -8.99
CA GLU A 258 -33.44 17.49 -8.87
C GLU A 258 -32.66 17.69 -7.58
N MET A 259 -31.75 18.66 -7.59
CA MET A 259 -30.99 19.04 -6.40
C MET A 259 -30.68 20.52 -6.36
N TYR A 260 -30.42 21.02 -5.15
CA TYR A 260 -30.11 22.42 -4.87
C TYR A 260 -29.02 22.51 -3.83
N GLY A 261 -28.03 23.38 -4.04
CA GLY A 261 -26.93 23.55 -3.10
C GLY A 261 -26.33 24.95 -3.13
N LYS A 262 -25.38 25.17 -2.23
CA LYS A 262 -24.56 26.39 -2.20
C LYS A 262 -23.09 26.03 -2.26
N PHE A 263 -22.32 26.78 -3.03
CA PHE A 263 -20.91 26.56 -3.25
C PHE A 263 -20.13 27.86 -3.07
N SER A 264 -18.91 27.78 -2.53
CA SER A 264 -17.94 28.87 -2.60
C SER A 264 -16.52 28.32 -2.67
N SER A 265 -15.65 29.07 -3.34
CA SER A 265 -14.22 28.82 -3.52
C SER A 265 -13.43 30.11 -3.30
N ALA A 266 -12.11 30.11 -3.54
CA ALA A 266 -11.32 31.33 -3.53
C ALA A 266 -11.70 32.30 -4.66
N GLU A 267 -12.12 31.76 -5.81
CA GLU A 267 -12.51 32.50 -7.02
C GLU A 267 -13.96 32.96 -6.99
N THR A 268 -14.77 32.42 -6.07
CA THR A 268 -16.22 32.60 -6.11
C THR A 268 -16.76 33.01 -4.75
N SER A 269 -17.62 34.02 -4.75
CA SER A 269 -18.48 34.27 -3.60
C SER A 269 -19.44 33.10 -3.37
N LEU A 270 -20.20 33.13 -2.28
CA LEU A 270 -21.20 32.10 -2.01
C LEU A 270 -22.30 32.14 -3.07
N VAL A 271 -22.29 31.17 -3.97
CA VAL A 271 -23.27 31.02 -5.05
C VAL A 271 -24.22 29.87 -4.76
N SER A 272 -25.44 29.98 -5.29
CA SER A 272 -26.41 28.89 -5.29
C SER A 272 -26.36 28.18 -6.64
N PHE A 273 -26.53 26.87 -6.63
CA PHE A 273 -26.66 26.06 -7.84
C PHE A 273 -27.86 25.13 -7.72
N SER A 274 -28.43 24.79 -8.86
CA SER A 274 -29.38 23.69 -9.02
C SER A 274 -28.78 22.63 -9.92
N GLY A 275 -29.30 21.41 -9.85
CA GLY A 275 -28.92 20.35 -10.76
C GLY A 275 -30.10 19.47 -11.11
N ARG A 276 -30.07 18.91 -12.32
CA ARG A 276 -31.02 17.91 -12.80
C ARG A 276 -30.26 16.64 -13.15
N LYS A 277 -30.77 15.51 -12.69
CA LYS A 277 -30.21 14.19 -12.99
C LYS A 277 -30.35 13.96 -14.49
N ALA A 278 -29.25 13.64 -15.15
CA ALA A 278 -29.28 13.30 -16.57
C ALA A 278 -30.11 12.03 -16.75
N GLU A 279 -30.95 11.99 -17.78
CA GLU A 279 -31.70 10.78 -18.15
C GLU A 279 -30.71 9.73 -18.67
N SER A 280 -30.12 8.98 -17.75
CA SER A 280 -29.15 7.94 -18.10
C SER A 280 -29.89 6.75 -18.72
N GLY A 281 -29.71 6.56 -20.02
CA GLY A 281 -29.70 5.21 -20.59
C GLY A 281 -28.75 4.34 -19.78
N MET A 282 -29.18 3.12 -19.49
CA MET A 282 -28.50 2.00 -18.80
C MET A 282 -27.23 2.31 -17.99
N ALA A 283 -27.33 1.99 -16.69
CA ALA A 283 -26.25 1.70 -15.74
C ALA A 283 -24.83 1.76 -16.35
N LYS A 284 -24.23 2.96 -16.40
CA LYS A 284 -22.78 3.06 -16.49
C LYS A 284 -22.19 2.20 -15.37
N ALA A 285 -21.15 1.44 -15.70
CA ALA A 285 -20.42 0.65 -14.73
C ALA A 285 -20.17 1.50 -13.48
N ARG A 286 -20.50 0.97 -12.30
CA ARG A 286 -20.32 1.66 -11.03
C ARG A 286 -18.84 2.01 -10.89
N GLU A 287 -18.49 3.24 -11.26
CA GLU A 287 -17.17 3.77 -10.99
C GLU A 287 -17.03 3.97 -9.48
N GLU A 288 -15.91 3.51 -8.94
CA GLU A 288 -15.57 3.67 -7.53
C GLU A 288 -14.74 4.96 -7.41
N GLY A 289 -15.18 5.90 -6.57
CA GLY A 289 -14.34 7.02 -6.18
C GLY A 289 -13.19 6.51 -5.30
N SER A 290 -11.95 6.93 -5.59
CA SER A 290 -10.78 6.46 -4.85
C SER A 290 -10.31 7.48 -3.81
N GLN A 291 -9.80 7.00 -2.66
CA GLN A 291 -9.08 7.86 -1.71
C GLN A 291 -7.88 8.58 -2.38
N ALA A 292 -7.29 7.98 -3.42
CA ALA A 292 -6.22 8.61 -4.19
C ALA A 292 -6.71 9.87 -4.93
N ASP A 293 -7.92 9.83 -5.52
CA ASP A 293 -8.54 11.01 -6.14
C ASP A 293 -8.75 12.13 -5.11
N TRP A 294 -9.12 11.79 -3.86
CA TRP A 294 -9.28 12.78 -2.77
C TRP A 294 -7.97 13.44 -2.39
N ASP A 295 -6.91 12.65 -2.32
CA ASP A 295 -5.61 13.11 -1.88
C ASP A 295 -4.82 13.81 -3.00
N ALA A 296 -5.17 13.58 -4.27
CA ALA A 296 -4.63 14.32 -5.41
C ALA A 296 -4.93 15.83 -5.34
N PHE A 297 -6.01 16.23 -4.66
CA PHE A 297 -6.35 17.64 -4.41
C PHE A 297 -5.91 18.15 -3.04
N ARG A 298 -5.10 17.38 -2.30
CA ARG A 298 -4.62 17.81 -0.97
C ARG A 298 -3.54 18.87 -1.14
N LYS A 299 -3.70 20.01 -0.48
CA LYS A 299 -2.63 21.00 -0.36
C LYS A 299 -1.38 20.35 0.25
N PRO A 300 -0.19 20.50 -0.36
CA PRO A 300 1.06 20.11 0.28
C PRO A 300 1.14 20.79 1.64
N ALA A 301 1.43 20.03 2.69
CA ALA A 301 1.69 20.62 3.99
C ALA A 301 2.95 21.47 3.85
N LEU A 302 2.81 22.79 3.89
CA LEU A 302 3.95 23.70 4.05
C LEU A 302 4.66 23.28 5.33
N ARG A 303 5.85 22.67 5.19
CA ARG A 303 6.73 22.40 6.32
C ARG A 303 7.11 23.76 6.88
N ARG A 304 6.54 24.10 8.03
CA ARG A 304 6.91 25.28 8.81
C ARG A 304 8.26 25.06 9.47
#